data_AF-A0AAN8E7U0-F1
#
_entry.id   AF-A0AAN8E7U0-F1
#
_cell.length_a   1.000
_cell.length_b   1.000
_cell.length_c   1.000
_cell.angle_alpha   90.00
_cell.angle_beta   90.00
_cell.angle_gamma   90.00
#
_symmetry.space_group_name_H-M   'P 1'
#
loop_
_entity.id
_entity.type
_entity.pdbx_description
1 polymer ?
#
loop_
_entity_poly.entity_id
_entity_poly.type
_entity_poly.pdbx_seq_one_letter_code
_entity_poly.pdbx_strand_id
1 'polypeptide(L)'
;MILGDFNADGQYLSIRKKDSILISSAPYYWLIDDDVDTTTSNNNDHTYDRIVVYGESMLEAIVPDSAKAYNFEEDLNLTEEETQSVSDHYPVEVELKQKAQRKRNPGTTGGAQKKKAGPASKKRRGA
;
A
#
# COMPACT_ATOMS: atom_id res chain seq x y z
N MET A 1 -3.83 0.90 2.89
CA MET A 1 -3.97 1.04 1.42
C MET A 1 -5.42 0.81 1.06
N ILE A 2 -5.94 1.62 0.14
CA ILE A 2 -7.29 1.54 -0.44
C ILE A 2 -7.05 1.57 -1.95
N LEU A 3 -7.53 0.57 -2.68
CA LEU A 3 -7.24 0.45 -4.12
C LEU A 3 -8.39 -0.19 -4.89
N GLY A 4 -8.47 0.12 -6.18
CA GLY A 4 -9.43 -0.43 -7.14
C GLY A 4 -10.01 0.64 -8.05
N ASP A 5 -11.00 0.26 -8.86
CA ASP A 5 -11.81 1.17 -9.67
C ASP A 5 -12.64 2.09 -8.77
N PHE A 6 -12.25 3.37 -8.72
CA PHE A 6 -12.96 4.40 -7.98
C PHE A 6 -13.89 5.22 -8.88
N ASN A 7 -13.87 4.99 -10.19
CA ASN A 7 -14.41 5.90 -11.20
C ASN A 7 -13.93 7.34 -10.94
N ALA A 8 -12.63 7.50 -10.66
CA ALA A 8 -12.05 8.74 -10.14
C ALA A 8 -11.61 9.75 -11.20
N ASP A 9 -12.32 9.82 -12.33
CA ASP A 9 -12.09 10.82 -13.39
C ASP A 9 -13.33 10.98 -14.29
N GLY A 10 -13.19 11.69 -15.41
CA GLY A 10 -14.19 11.85 -16.45
C GLY A 10 -15.46 12.53 -15.93
N GLN A 11 -16.60 11.98 -16.30
CA GLN A 11 -17.90 12.51 -15.86
C GLN A 11 -18.22 12.22 -14.38
N TYR A 12 -17.53 11.28 -13.74
CA TYR A 12 -17.88 10.77 -12.41
C TYR A 12 -17.25 11.59 -11.27
N LEU A 13 -16.01 12.05 -11.48
CA LEU A 13 -15.25 12.83 -10.50
C LEU A 13 -14.54 14.01 -11.17
N SER A 14 -15.17 15.19 -11.13
CA SER A 14 -14.47 16.43 -11.51
C SER A 14 -13.38 16.80 -10.51
N ILE A 15 -12.37 17.54 -10.96
CA ILE A 15 -11.28 18.09 -10.11
C ILE A 15 -11.84 18.78 -8.85
N ARG A 16 -12.85 19.65 -9.03
CA ARG A 16 -13.48 20.36 -7.90
C ARG A 16 -14.14 19.43 -6.88
N LYS A 17 -14.74 18.34 -7.36
CA LYS A 17 -15.36 17.34 -6.48
C LYS A 17 -14.28 16.50 -5.79
N LYS A 18 -13.20 16.15 -6.49
CA LYS A 18 -12.02 15.50 -5.91
C LYS A 18 -11.45 16.33 -4.78
N ASP A 19 -11.29 17.64 -4.93
CA ASP A 19 -10.77 18.49 -3.84
C ASP A 19 -11.65 18.49 -2.57
N SER A 20 -12.91 18.08 -2.68
CA SER A 20 -13.86 18.06 -1.57
C SER A 20 -13.98 16.72 -0.83
N ILE A 21 -13.40 15.63 -1.34
CA ILE A 21 -13.48 14.32 -0.69
C ILE A 21 -12.33 14.15 0.32
N LEU A 22 -12.63 13.49 1.45
CA LEU A 22 -11.71 13.33 2.58
C LEU A 22 -10.34 12.77 2.17
N ILE A 23 -10.33 11.82 1.24
CA ILE A 23 -9.12 11.09 0.84
C ILE A 23 -8.19 11.89 -0.09
N SER A 24 -8.56 13.11 -0.51
CA SER A 24 -7.74 13.94 -1.42
C SER A 24 -6.69 14.78 -0.70
N SER A 25 -6.55 14.62 0.62
CA SER A 25 -5.61 15.38 1.43
C SER A 25 -4.94 14.50 2.49
N ALA A 26 -3.84 14.98 3.07
CA ALA A 26 -3.15 14.29 4.15
C ALA A 26 -4.14 13.93 5.28
N PRO A 27 -4.05 12.71 5.84
CA PRO A 27 -2.95 11.75 5.72
C PRO A 27 -3.12 10.70 4.60
N TYR A 28 -3.90 10.99 3.55
CA TYR A 28 -4.05 10.12 2.38
C TYR A 28 -3.17 10.60 1.22
N TYR A 29 -2.54 9.67 0.51
CA TYR A 29 -1.65 9.94 -0.61
C TYR A 29 -2.05 9.07 -1.79
N TRP A 30 -2.39 9.71 -2.90
CA TRP A 30 -2.72 9.05 -4.16
C TRP A 30 -1.42 8.72 -4.88
N LEU A 31 -1.24 7.45 -5.26
CA LEU A 31 -0.03 6.98 -5.92
C LEU A 31 -0.18 6.88 -7.44
N ILE A 32 -1.41 6.83 -7.93
CA ILE A 32 -1.72 6.91 -9.37
C ILE A 32 -2.15 8.35 -9.66
N ASP A 33 -1.34 9.04 -10.45
CA ASP A 33 -1.54 10.45 -10.84
C ASP A 33 -2.78 10.62 -11.72
N ASP A 34 -3.28 11.86 -11.80
CA ASP A 34 -4.53 12.21 -12.50
C ASP A 34 -4.45 12.15 -14.03
N ASP A 35 -3.26 11.92 -14.58
CA ASP A 35 -2.97 11.84 -16.02
C ASP A 35 -2.55 10.42 -16.46
N VAL A 36 -2.76 9.41 -15.60
CA VAL A 36 -2.48 8.01 -15.92
C VAL A 36 -3.74 7.36 -16.50
N ASP A 37 -3.71 6.96 -17.77
CA ASP A 37 -4.81 6.19 -18.36
C ASP A 37 -4.88 4.79 -17.74
N THR A 38 -6.03 4.45 -17.17
CA THR A 38 -6.30 3.13 -16.58
C THR A 38 -7.37 2.36 -17.36
N THR A 39 -7.75 2.82 -18.55
CA THR A 39 -8.75 2.17 -19.40
C THR A 39 -8.10 1.57 -20.64
N THR A 40 -8.66 0.48 -21.17
CA THR A 40 -8.15 -0.13 -22.42
C THR A 40 -8.80 0.48 -23.66
N SER A 41 -9.49 1.62 -23.52
CA SER A 41 -10.28 2.20 -24.60
C SER A 41 -9.46 3.25 -25.33
N ASN A 42 -9.27 3.07 -26.63
CA ASN A 42 -8.56 4.04 -27.48
C ASN A 42 -9.33 5.37 -27.71
N ASN A 43 -10.45 5.58 -27.02
CA ASN A 43 -11.33 6.75 -27.18
C ASN A 43 -11.30 7.72 -26.00
N ASN A 44 -10.59 7.39 -24.92
CA ASN A 44 -10.41 8.26 -23.75
C ASN A 44 -9.06 7.97 -23.07
N ASP A 45 -8.75 8.70 -22.02
CA ASP A 45 -7.53 8.62 -21.23
C ASP A 45 -7.80 8.66 -19.71
N HIS A 46 -8.93 8.06 -19.27
CA HIS A 46 -9.42 8.25 -17.92
C HIS A 46 -8.63 7.52 -16.83
N THR A 47 -8.42 8.19 -15.70
CA THR A 47 -7.80 7.62 -14.49
C THR A 47 -8.84 7.12 -13.47
N TYR A 48 -9.52 6.02 -13.79
CA TYR A 48 -10.55 5.47 -12.91
C TYR A 48 -9.99 4.67 -11.72
N ASP A 49 -8.98 3.86 -11.97
CA ASP A 49 -8.38 2.96 -10.98
C ASP A 49 -7.30 3.68 -10.19
N ARG A 50 -7.36 3.54 -8.86
CA ARG A 50 -6.48 4.29 -7.97
C ARG A 50 -5.83 3.39 -6.93
N ILE A 51 -4.65 3.81 -6.49
CA ILE A 51 -4.01 3.30 -5.29
C ILE A 51 -3.83 4.48 -4.35
N VAL A 52 -4.45 4.40 -3.17
CA VAL A 52 -4.34 5.41 -2.12
C VAL A 52 -3.74 4.77 -0.86
N VAL A 53 -2.70 5.39 -0.30
CA VAL A 53 -2.08 4.97 0.96
C VAL A 53 -2.43 5.92 2.09
N TYR A 54 -2.51 5.38 3.30
CA TYR A 54 -2.83 6.14 4.52
C TYR A 54 -1.61 6.18 5.43
N GLY A 55 -1.21 7.39 5.82
CA GLY A 55 -0.14 7.67 6.77
C GLY A 55 1.27 7.54 6.20
N GLU A 56 2.18 8.32 6.77
CA GLU A 56 3.59 8.39 6.38
C GLU A 56 4.28 7.03 6.38
N SER A 57 4.02 6.17 7.38
CA SER A 57 4.65 4.85 7.45
C SER A 57 4.37 3.96 6.23
N MET A 58 3.19 4.08 5.61
CA MET A 58 2.86 3.32 4.42
C MET A 58 3.38 4.00 3.16
N LEU A 59 3.36 5.34 3.12
CA LEU A 59 3.99 6.12 2.05
C LEU A 59 5.50 5.83 1.96
N GLU A 60 6.21 5.83 3.09
CA GLU A 60 7.63 5.50 3.18
C GLU A 60 7.94 4.06 2.74
N ALA A 61 6.96 3.15 2.81
CA ALA A 61 7.11 1.77 2.38
C ALA A 61 6.98 1.60 0.85
N ILE A 62 6.54 2.62 0.10
CA ILE A 62 6.45 2.58 -1.36
C ILE A 62 7.85 2.67 -1.98
N VAL A 63 8.12 1.86 -3.00
CA VAL A 63 9.29 2.04 -3.88
C VAL A 63 9.01 3.27 -4.77
N PRO A 64 9.87 4.30 -4.77
CA PRO A 64 9.66 5.49 -5.60
C PRO A 64 9.39 5.13 -7.07
N ASP A 65 8.46 5.83 -7.70
CA ASP A 65 8.11 5.71 -9.12
C ASP A 65 7.64 4.31 -9.56
N SER A 66 7.28 3.43 -8.62
CA SER A 66 6.79 2.07 -8.92
C SER A 66 5.30 2.00 -9.21
N ALA A 67 4.53 3.01 -8.82
CA ALA A 67 3.08 3.02 -9.00
C ALA A 67 2.73 3.41 -10.44
N LYS A 68 1.95 2.58 -11.14
CA LYS A 68 1.58 2.78 -12.54
C LYS A 68 0.37 1.93 -12.95
N ALA A 69 -0.21 2.24 -14.11
CA ALA A 69 -1.05 1.30 -14.83
C ALA A 69 -0.18 0.27 -15.58
N TYR A 70 -0.61 -0.98 -15.57
CA TYR A 70 0.01 -2.05 -16.35
C TYR A 70 -0.71 -2.20 -17.68
N ASN A 71 -0.12 -1.62 -18.73
CA ASN A 71 -0.62 -1.73 -20.09
C ASN A 71 -0.32 -3.13 -20.67
N PHE A 72 -1.24 -4.07 -20.45
CA PHE A 72 -1.11 -5.44 -20.95
C PHE A 72 -1.35 -5.57 -22.46
N GLU A 73 -1.94 -4.56 -23.11
CA GLU A 73 -2.02 -4.50 -24.57
C GLU A 73 -0.63 -4.35 -25.17
N GLU A 74 0.14 -3.37 -24.67
CA GLU A 74 1.51 -3.12 -25.11
C GLU A 74 2.46 -4.26 -24.70
N ASP A 75 2.42 -4.71 -23.44
CA ASP A 75 3.37 -5.71 -22.93
C ASP A 75 3.23 -7.07 -23.62
N LEU A 76 1.98 -7.47 -23.93
CA LEU A 76 1.68 -8.76 -24.59
C LEU A 76 1.45 -8.62 -26.09
N ASN A 77 1.54 -7.40 -26.64
CA ASN A 77 1.35 -7.08 -28.05
C ASN A 77 0.00 -7.59 -28.60
N LEU A 78 -1.07 -7.29 -27.86
CA LEU A 78 -2.45 -7.68 -28.20
C LEU A 78 -3.07 -6.71 -29.19
N THR A 79 -4.08 -7.17 -29.91
CA THR A 79 -5.00 -6.29 -30.64
C THR A 79 -6.00 -5.65 -29.69
N GLU A 80 -6.58 -4.50 -30.06
CA GLU A 80 -7.64 -3.85 -29.27
C GLU A 80 -8.81 -4.80 -28.93
N GLU A 81 -9.19 -5.68 -29.87
CA GLU A 81 -10.25 -6.68 -29.67
C GLU A 81 -9.84 -7.71 -28.59
N GLU A 82 -8.60 -8.21 -28.64
CA GLU A 82 -8.07 -9.13 -27.63
C GLU A 82 -7.97 -8.45 -26.27
N THR A 83 -7.46 -7.21 -26.21
CA THR A 83 -7.37 -6.43 -24.98
C THR A 83 -8.73 -6.27 -24.32
N GLN A 84 -9.72 -5.77 -25.08
CA GLN A 84 -11.08 -5.54 -24.58
C GLN A 84 -11.81 -6.85 -24.24
N SER A 85 -11.41 -7.99 -24.83
CA SER A 85 -11.95 -9.30 -24.44
C SER A 85 -11.49 -9.75 -23.04
N VAL A 86 -10.36 -9.22 -22.55
CA VAL A 86 -9.83 -9.47 -21.20
C VAL A 86 -10.51 -8.54 -20.19
N SER A 87 -10.44 -7.23 -20.42
CA SER A 87 -11.07 -6.20 -19.59
C SER A 87 -11.08 -4.87 -20.32
N ASP A 88 -11.97 -3.97 -19.91
CA ASP A 88 -12.00 -2.56 -20.29
C ASP A 88 -11.09 -1.66 -19.41
N HIS A 89 -10.34 -2.25 -18.46
CA HIS A 89 -9.46 -1.56 -17.51
C HIS A 89 -8.06 -2.19 -17.47
N TYR A 90 -7.03 -1.35 -17.35
CA TYR A 90 -5.67 -1.78 -17.01
C TYR A 90 -5.54 -1.99 -15.50
N PRO A 91 -4.84 -3.03 -15.03
CA PRO A 91 -4.48 -3.15 -13.61
C PRO A 91 -3.62 -1.96 -13.16
N VAL A 92 -3.86 -1.46 -11.95
CA VAL A 92 -2.92 -0.55 -11.28
C VAL A 92 -2.03 -1.32 -10.31
N GLU A 93 -0.73 -1.06 -10.35
CA GLU A 93 0.27 -1.77 -9.56
C GLU A 93 1.17 -0.81 -8.77
N VAL A 94 1.81 -1.31 -7.72
CA VAL A 94 2.80 -0.59 -6.91
C VAL A 94 3.73 -1.58 -6.22
N GLU A 95 5.00 -1.23 -6.05
CA GLU A 95 5.96 -2.03 -5.30
C GLU A 95 6.16 -1.53 -3.87
N LEU A 96 6.30 -2.47 -2.94
CA LEU A 96 6.59 -2.19 -1.53
C LEU A 96 8.03 -2.59 -1.19
N LYS A 97 8.73 -1.72 -0.46
CA LYS A 97 10.05 -2.01 0.11
C LYS A 97 9.97 -3.24 0.99
N GLN A 98 10.87 -4.19 0.77
CA GLN A 98 11.02 -5.31 1.68
C GLN A 98 11.45 -4.79 3.05
N LYS A 99 10.81 -5.29 4.12
CA LYS A 99 11.35 -5.07 5.46
C LYS A 99 12.74 -5.69 5.51
N ALA A 100 13.75 -4.88 5.86
CA ALA A 100 15.06 -5.41 6.19
C ALA A 100 14.85 -6.52 7.23
N GLN A 101 15.21 -7.75 6.87
CA GLN A 101 15.18 -8.84 7.84
C GLN A 101 16.08 -8.39 8.98
N ARG A 102 15.52 -8.28 10.19
CA ARG A 102 16.35 -8.14 11.39
C ARG A 102 17.33 -9.29 11.34
N LYS A 103 18.62 -9.02 11.14
CA LYS A 103 19.67 -10.01 11.34
C LYS A 103 19.45 -10.54 12.75
N ARG A 104 18.92 -11.76 12.88
CA ARG A 104 18.93 -12.45 14.17
C ARG A 104 20.40 -12.69 14.45
N ASN A 105 21.00 -11.85 15.31
CA ASN A 105 22.32 -12.16 15.84
C ASN A 105 22.23 -13.56 16.46
N PRO A 106 23.04 -14.55 16.02
CA PRO A 106 23.04 -15.88 16.63
C PRO A 106 23.62 -15.90 18.06
N GLY A 107 23.80 -14.74 18.69
CA GLY A 107 24.60 -14.57 19.90
C GLY A 107 23.87 -13.82 21.02
N THR A 108 22.74 -14.35 21.46
CA THR A 108 22.26 -14.12 22.84
C THR A 108 21.48 -15.35 23.28
N THR A 109 22.20 -16.43 23.56
CA THR A 109 21.71 -17.44 24.50
C THR A 109 21.39 -16.74 25.81
N GLY A 110 20.15 -16.89 26.26
CA GLY A 110 19.66 -16.32 27.51
C GLY A 110 20.62 -16.58 28.66
N GLY A 111 21.19 -15.49 29.19
CA GLY A 111 21.79 -15.52 30.50
C GLY A 111 20.68 -15.82 31.50
N ALA A 112 20.65 -17.06 32.00
CA ALA A 112 19.82 -17.42 33.13
C ALA A 112 20.08 -16.44 34.27
N GLN A 113 19.09 -15.61 34.61
CA GLN A 113 19.11 -14.84 35.84
C GLN A 113 19.15 -15.83 37.00
N LYS A 114 20.32 -15.99 37.62
CA LYS A 114 20.44 -16.61 38.94
C LYS A 114 19.56 -15.82 39.91
N LYS A 115 18.39 -16.37 40.26
CA LYS A 115 17.58 -15.88 41.38
C LYS A 115 18.44 -15.99 42.64
N LYS A 116 18.89 -14.85 43.19
CA LYS A 116 19.43 -14.81 44.55
C LYS A 116 18.28 -15.15 45.51
N ALA A 117 18.47 -16.20 46.31
CA ALA A 117 17.55 -16.53 47.38
C ALA A 117 17.54 -15.37 48.41
N GLY A 118 16.38 -14.75 48.60
CA GLY A 118 16.16 -13.78 49.68
C GLY A 118 16.11 -14.48 51.04
N PRO A 119 16.48 -13.80 52.13
CA PRO A 119 16.57 -14.42 53.44
C PRO A 119 15.18 -14.80 53.96
N ALA A 120 15.09 -15.99 54.56
CA ALA A 120 13.88 -16.52 55.17
C ALA A 120 13.42 -15.63 56.33
N SER A 121 12.18 -15.15 56.26
CA SER A 121 11.54 -14.45 57.37
C SER A 121 11.24 -15.43 58.50
N LYS A 122 11.86 -15.19 59.67
CA LYS A 122 11.53 -15.88 60.92
C LYS A 122 10.09 -15.52 61.31
N LYS A 123 9.18 -16.50 61.24
CA LYS A 123 7.90 -16.47 61.95
C LYS A 123 8.17 -16.28 63.45
N ARG A 124 7.80 -15.13 64.01
CA ARG A 124 7.58 -15.01 65.47
C ARG A 124 6.14 -15.43 65.76
N ARG A 125 6.03 -16.46 66.60
CA ARG A 125 4.80 -16.94 67.25
C ARG A 125 4.64 -16.23 68.60
N GLY A 126 3.40 -15.94 68.97
CA GLY A 126 2.92 -15.68 70.35
C GLY A 126 3.24 -14.28 70.89
N ALA A 127 2.39 -13.64 71.69
CA ALA A 127 1.24 -14.11 72.48
C ALA A 127 0.17 -13.00 72.54
#